data_AF-A0A7X1GHU8-F1
#
_entry.id   AF-A0A7X1GHU8-F1
#
_cell.length_a   1.000
_cell.length_b   1.000
_cell.length_c   1.000
_cell.angle_alpha   90.00
_cell.angle_beta   90.00
_cell.angle_gamma   90.00
#
_symmetry.space_group_name_H-M   'P 1'
#
loop_
_entity.id
_entity.type
_entity.pdbx_description
1 polymer ?
#
loop_
_entity_poly.entity_id
_entity_poly.type
_entity_poly.pdbx_seq_one_letter_code
_entity_poly.pdbx_strand_id
1 'polypeptide(L)'
;MYQLITGDWRHTFVWEKNERLTRFVIDADSQFVVAMQVQRSEASESFREATREEMKDLQNSLVNAKGEIFERPSDFSLTECEELPSWALV
;
A
#
# COMPACT_ATOMS: atom_id res chain seq x y z
N MET A 1 9.07 15.93 -9.20
CA MET A 1 8.23 16.16 -8.01
C MET A 1 7.63 14.81 -7.73
N TYR A 2 7.91 14.20 -6.59
CA TYR A 2 7.45 12.84 -6.32
C TYR A 2 5.93 12.88 -6.12
N GLN A 3 5.19 12.18 -6.97
CA GLN A 3 3.75 12.00 -6.80
C GLN A 3 3.54 10.70 -6.04
N LEU A 4 3.22 10.82 -4.76
CA LEU A 4 2.95 9.65 -3.92
C LEU A 4 1.45 9.36 -3.94
N ILE A 5 1.11 8.09 -3.91
CA ILE A 5 -0.26 7.61 -3.71
C ILE A 5 -0.28 6.83 -2.41
N THR A 6 -1.23 7.14 -1.55
CA THR A 6 -1.37 6.54 -0.22
C THR A 6 -2.81 6.14 0.06
N GLY A 7 -2.99 5.11 0.87
CA GLY A 7 -4.30 4.67 1.31
C GLY A 7 -4.26 3.28 1.94
N ASP A 8 -5.46 2.78 2.22
CA ASP A 8 -5.68 1.46 2.78
C ASP A 8 -6.18 0.50 1.70
N TRP A 9 -5.66 -0.72 1.69
CA TRP A 9 -5.97 -1.76 0.73
C TRP A 9 -6.11 -3.11 1.44
N ARG A 10 -7.14 -3.88 1.09
CA ARG A 10 -7.27 -5.26 1.54
C ARG A 10 -6.54 -6.17 0.57
N HIS A 11 -5.45 -6.78 1.04
CA HIS A 11 -4.59 -7.65 0.22
C HIS A 11 -4.49 -9.04 0.84
N THR A 12 -4.65 -10.08 0.01
CA THR A 12 -4.31 -11.46 0.40
C THR A 12 -2.87 -11.73 -0.02
N PHE A 13 -1.95 -11.79 0.95
CA PHE A 13 -0.57 -12.13 0.65
C PHE A 13 -0.42 -13.59 0.22
N VAL A 14 0.56 -13.90 -0.63
CA VAL A 14 0.81 -15.25 -1.19
C VAL A 14 0.82 -16.36 -0.13
N TRP A 15 1.31 -16.08 1.08
CA TRP A 15 1.47 -17.05 2.17
C TRP A 15 0.29 -17.08 3.15
N GLU A 16 -0.66 -16.17 2.99
CA GLU A 16 -1.77 -15.96 3.91
C GLU A 16 -3.09 -16.47 3.32
N LYS A 17 -3.98 -16.95 4.19
CA LYS A 17 -5.32 -17.42 3.78
C LYS A 17 -6.36 -16.32 3.80
N ASN A 18 -6.11 -15.24 4.54
CA ASN A 18 -7.06 -14.17 4.80
C ASN A 18 -6.51 -12.86 4.25
N GLU A 19 -7.41 -11.98 3.83
CA GLU A 19 -7.07 -10.60 3.52
C GLU A 19 -6.56 -9.88 4.75
N ARG A 20 -5.56 -9.03 4.54
CA ARG A 20 -5.06 -8.10 5.56
C ARG A 20 -5.29 -6.68 5.12
N LEU A 21 -5.79 -5.87 6.05
CA LEU A 21 -5.80 -4.44 5.87
C LEU A 21 -4.35 -3.95 5.85
N THR A 22 -4.00 -3.27 4.77
CA THR A 22 -2.64 -2.84 4.48
C THR A 22 -2.69 -1.36 4.16
N ARG A 23 -1.92 -0.57 4.91
CA ARG A 23 -1.68 0.83 4.54
C ARG A 23 -0.37 0.93 3.80
N PHE A 24 -0.34 1.67 2.71
CA PHE A 24 0.83 1.75 1.84
C PHE A 24 1.04 3.16 1.32
N VAL A 25 2.26 3.40 0.86
CA VAL A 25 2.62 4.53 0.01
C VAL A 25 3.36 3.97 -1.18
N ILE A 26 2.91 4.34 -2.38
CA ILE A 26 3.56 4.01 -3.64
C ILE A 26 3.99 5.30 -4.33
N ASP A 27 5.21 5.32 -4.86
CA ASP A 27 5.66 6.37 -5.75
C ASP A 27 5.08 6.13 -7.14
N ALA A 28 4.27 7.06 -7.64
CA ALA A 28 3.53 6.88 -8.89
C ALA A 28 4.44 6.86 -10.13
N ASP A 29 5.55 7.61 -10.09
CA ASP A 29 6.51 7.70 -11.19
C ASP A 29 7.27 6.39 -11.39
N SER A 30 7.79 5.84 -10.30
CA SER A 30 8.63 4.63 -10.31
C SER A 30 7.85 3.35 -10.04
N GLN A 31 6.58 3.47 -9.62
CA GLN A 31 5.68 2.38 -9.25
C GLN A 31 6.25 1.46 -8.17
N PHE A 32 7.08 2.00 -7.27
CA PHE A 32 7.63 1.29 -6.12
C PHE A 32 6.87 1.63 -4.85
N VAL A 33 6.49 0.60 -4.09
CA VAL A 33 5.96 0.78 -2.73
C VAL A 33 7.12 1.25 -1.85
N VAL A 34 7.03 2.48 -1.33
CA VAL A 34 8.09 3.12 -0.54
C VAL A 34 7.89 2.93 0.97
N ALA A 35 6.65 2.76 1.41
CA ALA A 35 6.32 2.46 2.80
C ALA A 35 5.07 1.58 2.87
N MET A 36 5.03 0.66 3.83
CA MET A 36 3.89 -0.24 3.98
C MET A 36 3.81 -0.79 5.39
N GLN A 37 2.60 -0.86 5.93
CA GLN A 37 2.33 -1.53 7.18
C GLN A 37 1.06 -2.38 7.07
N VAL A 38 1.06 -3.52 7.77
CA VAL A 38 0.03 -4.54 7.71
C VAL A 38 -0.62 -4.71 9.08
N GLN A 39 -1.95 -4.75 9.09
CA GLN A 39 -2.74 -5.13 10.27
C GLN A 39 -2.80 -6.66 10.36
N ARG A 40 -1.90 -7.27 11.14
CA ARG A 40 -1.78 -8.74 11.23
C ARG A 40 -2.87 -9.42 12.07
N SER A 41 -3.58 -8.66 12.92
CA SER A 41 -4.67 -9.17 13.74
C SER A 41 -5.91 -8.33 13.49
N GLU A 42 -7.00 -8.95 13.07
CA GLU A 42 -8.28 -8.27 12.83
C GLU A 42 -8.87 -7.67 14.12
N ALA A 43 -8.51 -8.24 15.28
CA ALA A 43 -8.93 -7.76 16.59
C ALA A 43 -8.08 -6.59 17.12
N SER A 44 -7.06 -6.14 16.38
CA SER A 44 -6.13 -5.10 16.81
C SER A 44 -6.05 -3.99 15.78
N GLU A 45 -6.19 -2.73 16.22
CA GLU A 45 -5.96 -1.55 15.36
C GLU A 45 -4.47 -1.28 15.11
N SER A 46 -3.57 -2.17 15.55
CA SER A 46 -2.14 -2.00 15.37
C SER A 46 -1.68 -2.44 13.98
N PHE A 47 -0.97 -1.53 13.32
CA PHE A 47 -0.23 -1.81 12.10
C PHE A 47 1.23 -2.10 12.44
N ARG A 48 1.85 -3.02 11.69
CA ARG A 48 3.27 -3.32 11.80
C ARG A 48 3.92 -3.19 10.44
N GLU A 49 5.19 -2.82 10.42
CA GLU A 49 5.98 -2.77 9.19
C GLU A 49 5.86 -4.07 8.38
N ALA A 50 5.67 -3.88 7.09
CA ALA A 50 5.69 -4.95 6.12
C ALA A 50 7.11 -5.46 5.93
N THR A 51 7.22 -6.76 5.69
CA THR A 51 8.45 -7.34 5.16
C THR A 51 8.66 -6.94 3.71
N ARG A 52 9.91 -7.03 3.23
CA ARG A 52 10.24 -6.76 1.82
C ARG A 52 9.48 -7.68 0.85
N GLU A 53 9.13 -8.88 1.26
CA GLU A 53 8.36 -9.83 0.44
C GLU A 53 6.91 -9.38 0.30
N GLU A 54 6.27 -8.97 1.41
CA GLU A 54 4.92 -8.43 1.41
C GLU A 54 4.83 -7.14 0.57
N MET A 55 5.83 -6.26 0.67
CA MET A 55 5.90 -5.05 -0.16
C MET A 55 5.97 -5.37 -1.65
N LYS A 56 6.78 -6.36 -2.04
CA LYS A 56 6.87 -6.79 -3.45
C LYS A 56 5.57 -7.42 -3.93
N ASP A 57 4.91 -8.21 -3.09
CA ASP A 57 3.64 -8.84 -3.43
C ASP A 57 2.54 -7.80 -3.65
N LEU A 58 2.40 -6.84 -2.72
CA LEU A 58 1.46 -5.73 -2.90
C LEU A 58 1.80 -4.88 -4.13
N GLN A 59 3.09 -4.54 -4.34
CA GLN A 59 3.51 -3.79 -5.51
C GLN A 59 3.11 -4.50 -6.82
N ASN A 60 3.37 -5.80 -6.91
CA ASN A 60 2.95 -6.60 -8.06
C ASN A 60 1.43 -6.57 -8.24
N SER A 61 0.67 -6.66 -7.14
CA SER A 61 -0.79 -6.56 -7.19
C SER A 61 -1.26 -5.21 -7.70
N LEU A 62 -0.74 -4.11 -7.16
CA LEU A 62 -1.08 -2.73 -7.52
C LEU A 62 -0.75 -2.41 -8.98
N VAL A 63 0.45 -2.79 -9.44
CA VAL A 63 0.88 -2.58 -10.83
C VAL A 63 0.06 -3.45 -11.79
N ASN A 64 -0.23 -4.70 -11.42
CA ASN A 64 -1.05 -5.60 -12.25
C ASN A 64 -2.56 -5.32 -12.15
N ALA A 65 -3.03 -4.58 -11.15
CA ALA A 65 -4.43 -4.17 -10.97
C ALA A 65 -4.89 -3.10 -11.99
N LYS A 66 -4.32 -3.17 -13.20
CA LYS A 66 -4.66 -2.43 -14.43
C LYS A 66 -4.16 -0.99 -14.54
N GLY A 67 -3.26 -0.53 -13.68
CA GLY A 67 -2.69 0.82 -13.78
C GLY A 67 -3.69 1.96 -13.53
N GLU A 68 -4.98 1.67 -13.40
CA GLU A 68 -6.06 2.63 -13.12
C GLU A 68 -5.84 3.34 -11.78
N ILE A 69 -5.18 2.70 -10.82
CA ILE A 69 -4.81 3.33 -9.54
C ILE A 69 -3.87 4.54 -9.72
N PHE A 70 -3.06 4.57 -10.79
CA PHE A 70 -2.13 5.66 -11.07
C PHE A 70 -2.78 6.77 -11.89
N GLU A 71 -3.84 6.45 -12.66
CA GLU A 71 -4.59 7.45 -13.43
C GLU A 71 -5.74 8.07 -12.61
N ARG A 72 -6.36 7.29 -11.73
CA ARG A 72 -7.56 7.64 -10.94
C ARG A 72 -7.52 7.01 -9.53
N PRO A 73 -6.55 7.40 -8.68
CA PRO A 73 -6.42 6.85 -7.33
C PRO A 73 -7.71 6.99 -6.50
N SER A 74 -8.47 8.06 -6.70
CA SER A 74 -9.72 8.32 -5.98
C SER A 74 -10.83 7.29 -6.23
N ASP A 75 -10.86 6.63 -7.39
CA ASP A 75 -11.82 5.55 -7.69
C ASP A 75 -11.61 4.34 -6.76
N PHE A 76 -10.43 4.24 -6.14
CA PHE A 76 -10.03 3.19 -5.22
C PHE A 76 -9.92 3.67 -3.76
N SER A 77 -10.48 4.85 -3.44
CA SER A 77 -10.32 5.51 -2.13
C SER A 77 -8.86 5.79 -1.76
N LEU A 78 -7.97 5.91 -2.76
CA LEU A 78 -6.58 6.30 -2.58
C LEU A 78 -6.44 7.82 -2.74
N THR A 79 -5.42 8.38 -2.11
CA THR A 79 -5.16 9.81 -2.06
C THR A 79 -3.77 10.11 -2.61
N GLU A 80 -3.66 11.14 -3.43
CA GLU A 80 -2.38 11.66 -3.89
C GLU A 80 -1.78 12.59 -2.82
N CYS A 81 -0.49 12.47 -2.57
CA CYS A 81 0.21 13.33 -1.63
C CYS A 81 1.62 13.66 -2.13
N GLU A 82 2.13 14.82 -1.68
CA GLU A 82 3.47 15.29 -2.01
C GLU A 82 4.50 14.90 -0.94
N GLU A 83 4.01 14.45 0.22
CA GLU A 83 4.81 14.10 1.39
C GLU A 83 4.42 12.72 1.93
N LEU A 84 5.38 12.06 2.58
CA LEU A 84 5.12 10.81 3.28
C LEU A 84 4.19 11.07 4.48
N PRO A 85 3.16 10.23 4.68
CA PRO A 85 2.32 10.33 5.86
C PRO A 85 3.14 10.06 7.13
N SER A 86 2.73 10.64 8.25
CA SER A 86 3.49 10.58 9.51
C SER A 86 3.80 9.16 10.00
N TRP A 87 2.92 8.19 9.71
CA TRP A 87 3.14 6.78 10.07
C TRP A 87 4.26 6.11 9.25
N ALA A 88 4.64 6.68 8.11
CA ALA A 88 5.67 6.17 7.20
C ALA A 88 7.05 6.82 7.44
N LEU A 89 7.17 7.75 8.39
CA LEU A 89 8.41 8.45 8.74
C LEU A 89 9.20 7.78 9.89
N VAL A 90 8.68 6.66 10.41
CA VAL A 90 9.18 5.97 11.62
C VAL A 90 10.22 4.93 11.26
#